data_AF-A0A7V1RID5-F1
#
_entry.id   AF-A0A7V1RID5-F1
#
_cell.length_a   1.000
_cell.length_b   1.000
_cell.length_c   1.000
_cell.angle_alpha   90.00
_cell.angle_beta   90.00
_cell.angle_gamma   90.00
#
_symmetry.space_group_name_H-M   'P 1'
#
loop_
_entity.id
_entity.type
_entity.pdbx_description
1 polymer ?
#
loop_
_entity_poly.entity_id
_entity_poly.type
_entity_poly.pdbx_seq_one_letter_code
_entity_poly.pdbx_strand_id
1 'polypeptide(L)'
;MTVTVAAGSTLEQAVASINAALEAGGLRTVSATIVGGDRIGLVGTRYGAASTFTVTGGASFGLEGAFHGEDAAGTIGGTAASGTGQVLVASSGPAQGLRLRASATAAEVAAAGGSLALGDLTYVEGAVGRLSRLLATAEGAGGLVASATDRWRSQIRLIDEQVRHLEQRLDLREATLRRQFSAMETALSALTAQANWLSAQLAGMSGGSP
;
A
#
# COMPACT_ATOMS: atom_id res chain seq x y z
N MET A 1 28.88 -20.60 -27.62
CA MET A 1 29.67 -21.81 -27.28
C MET A 1 29.29 -22.89 -28.28
N THR A 2 30.27 -23.63 -28.80
CA THR A 2 30.03 -24.71 -29.78
C THR A 2 30.53 -26.01 -29.21
N VAL A 3 29.67 -27.03 -29.19
CA VAL A 3 30.04 -28.40 -28.80
C VAL A 3 30.24 -29.21 -30.07
N THR A 4 31.37 -29.92 -30.17
CA THR A 4 31.61 -30.85 -31.28
C THR A 4 31.59 -32.27 -30.73
N VAL A 5 30.65 -33.08 -31.20
CA VAL A 5 30.60 -34.52 -30.91
C VAL A 5 31.12 -35.25 -32.14
N ALA A 6 32.08 -36.15 -31.97
CA ALA A 6 32.63 -36.90 -33.08
C ALA A 6 31.60 -37.89 -33.65
N ALA A 7 31.56 -38.04 -34.97
CA ALA A 7 30.71 -39.04 -35.61
C ALA A 7 31.14 -40.45 -35.17
N GLY A 8 30.19 -41.26 -34.68
CA GLY A 8 30.45 -42.61 -34.16
C GLY A 8 30.73 -42.68 -32.64
N SER A 9 30.65 -41.57 -31.90
CA SER A 9 30.70 -41.59 -30.44
C SER A 9 29.51 -42.34 -29.83
N THR A 10 29.74 -43.05 -28.71
CA THR A 10 28.64 -43.60 -27.91
C THR A 10 27.86 -42.48 -27.22
N LEU A 11 26.66 -42.78 -26.73
CA LEU A 11 25.83 -41.84 -25.96
C LEU A 11 26.59 -41.27 -24.75
N GLU A 12 27.34 -42.11 -24.04
CA GLU A 12 28.15 -41.70 -22.89
C GLU A 12 29.26 -40.73 -23.29
N GLN A 13 29.93 -41.00 -24.42
CA GLN A 13 30.99 -40.13 -24.94
C GLN A 13 30.43 -38.78 -25.40
N ALA A 14 29.26 -38.80 -26.05
CA ALA A 14 28.55 -37.59 -26.45
C ALA A 14 28.16 -36.75 -25.22
N VAL A 15 27.54 -37.35 -24.20
CA VAL A 15 27.17 -36.67 -22.94
C VAL A 15 28.40 -36.10 -22.23
N ALA A 16 29.49 -36.85 -22.15
CA ALA A 16 30.74 -36.39 -21.54
C ALA A 16 31.33 -35.18 -22.29
N SER A 17 31.34 -35.21 -23.63
CA SER A 17 31.83 -34.10 -24.45
C SER A 17 30.98 -32.83 -24.30
N ILE A 18 29.65 -32.99 -24.20
CA ILE A 18 28.72 -31.87 -23.96
C ILE A 18 28.97 -31.28 -22.58
N ASN A 19 29.05 -32.10 -21.53
CA ASN A 19 29.31 -31.63 -20.17
C ASN A 19 30.67 -30.94 -20.02
N ALA A 20 31.72 -31.48 -20.65
CA ALA A 20 33.04 -30.86 -20.66
C ALA A 20 33.02 -29.50 -21.36
N ALA A 21 32.31 -29.40 -22.48
CA ALA A 21 32.18 -28.15 -23.21
C ALA A 21 31.34 -27.12 -22.42
N LEU A 22 30.29 -27.56 -21.71
CA LEU A 22 29.45 -26.71 -20.84
C LEU A 22 30.27 -26.15 -19.67
N GLU A 23 31.08 -26.97 -19.01
CA GLU A 23 32.00 -26.51 -17.95
C GLU A 23 33.06 -25.55 -18.49
N ALA A 24 33.68 -25.86 -19.64
CA ALA A 24 34.65 -24.97 -20.28
C ALA A 24 34.03 -23.63 -20.70
N GLY A 25 32.75 -23.64 -21.08
CA GLY A 25 31.96 -22.44 -21.39
C GLY A 25 31.38 -21.72 -20.17
N GLY A 26 31.59 -22.23 -18.94
CA GLY A 26 31.07 -21.65 -17.70
C GLY A 26 29.56 -21.85 -17.47
N LEU A 27 28.89 -22.67 -18.29
CA LEU A 27 27.46 -22.95 -18.23
C LEU A 27 27.13 -24.07 -17.24
N ARG A 28 27.42 -23.84 -15.96
CA ARG A 28 27.21 -24.81 -14.86
C ARG A 28 25.75 -25.08 -14.50
N THR A 29 24.82 -24.39 -15.14
CA THR A 29 23.39 -24.45 -14.85
C THR A 29 22.64 -25.42 -15.77
N VAL A 30 23.34 -26.03 -16.73
CA VAL A 30 22.79 -27.03 -17.65
C VAL A 30 23.73 -28.22 -17.66
N SER A 31 23.18 -29.44 -17.67
CA SER A 31 23.95 -30.68 -17.83
C SER A 31 23.28 -31.60 -18.84
N ALA A 32 24.08 -32.38 -19.55
CA ALA A 32 23.61 -33.47 -20.39
C ALA A 32 23.54 -34.77 -19.60
N THR A 33 22.49 -35.54 -19.83
CA THR A 33 22.25 -36.88 -19.24
C THR A 33 21.65 -37.82 -20.28
N ILE A 34 21.72 -39.13 -20.03
CA ILE A 34 21.02 -40.14 -20.81
C ILE A 34 19.64 -40.34 -20.18
N VAL A 35 18.59 -40.15 -20.98
CA VAL A 35 17.19 -40.35 -20.56
C VAL A 35 16.70 -41.64 -21.21
N GLY A 36 16.05 -42.53 -20.45
CA GLY A 36 15.47 -43.76 -21.01
C GLY A 36 16.46 -44.80 -21.55
N GLY A 37 17.77 -44.52 -21.51
CA GLY A 37 18.84 -45.41 -21.97
C GLY A 37 19.24 -45.24 -23.44
N ASP A 38 18.53 -44.43 -24.22
CA ASP A 38 18.68 -44.35 -25.69
C ASP A 38 18.76 -42.92 -26.25
N ARG A 39 18.49 -41.90 -25.43
CA ARG A 39 18.46 -40.49 -25.87
C ARG A 39 19.22 -39.58 -24.91
N ILE A 40 19.75 -38.49 -25.46
CA ILE A 40 20.36 -37.42 -24.67
C ILE A 40 19.25 -36.47 -24.21
N GLY A 41 19.29 -36.07 -22.95
CA GLY A 41 18.48 -35.00 -22.39
C GLY A 41 19.37 -33.90 -21.83
N LEU A 42 18.96 -32.65 -21.99
CA LEU A 42 19.59 -31.51 -21.32
C LEU A 42 18.72 -31.11 -20.13
N VAL A 43 19.32 -31.00 -18.96
CA VAL A 43 18.64 -30.68 -17.70
C VAL A 43 19.20 -29.37 -17.17
N GLY A 44 18.32 -28.38 -17.01
CA GLY A 44 18.63 -27.16 -16.28
C GLY A 44 18.53 -27.39 -14.77
N THR A 45 19.48 -26.87 -13.99
CA THR A 45 19.47 -26.94 -12.52
C THR A 45 18.87 -25.68 -11.87
N ARG A 46 18.62 -24.63 -12.66
CA ARG A 46 17.95 -23.41 -12.21
C ARG A 46 16.47 -23.41 -12.57
N TYR A 47 15.68 -22.97 -11.60
CA TYR A 47 14.26 -22.74 -11.75
C TYR A 47 13.99 -21.28 -12.13
N GLY A 48 12.86 -21.05 -12.80
CA GLY A 48 12.32 -19.72 -13.08
C GLY A 48 12.46 -19.25 -14.52
N ALA A 49 11.59 -18.31 -14.90
CA ALA A 49 11.44 -17.82 -16.27
C ALA A 49 12.71 -17.16 -16.85
N ALA A 50 13.56 -16.63 -15.97
CA ALA A 50 14.85 -16.07 -16.36
C ALA A 50 15.89 -17.13 -16.79
N SER A 51 15.66 -18.40 -16.46
CA SER A 51 16.56 -19.51 -16.84
C SER A 51 16.20 -19.98 -18.24
N THR A 52 16.89 -19.44 -19.24
CA THR A 52 16.66 -19.82 -20.64
C THR A 52 17.95 -20.28 -21.29
N PHE A 53 17.85 -21.22 -22.23
CA PHE A 53 18.96 -21.59 -23.11
C PHE A 53 18.43 -22.02 -24.47
N THR A 54 19.26 -21.85 -25.50
CA THR A 54 18.92 -22.24 -26.87
C THR A 54 19.98 -23.19 -27.37
N VAL A 55 19.53 -24.27 -28.00
CA VAL A 55 20.40 -25.25 -28.66
C VAL A 55 20.21 -25.11 -30.15
N THR A 56 21.31 -24.87 -30.86
CA THR A 56 21.35 -24.75 -32.32
C THR A 56 22.27 -25.82 -32.90
N GLY A 57 21.87 -26.47 -33.99
CA GLY A 57 22.67 -27.53 -34.62
C GLY A 57 22.60 -28.89 -33.92
N GLY A 58 21.61 -29.08 -33.04
CA GLY A 58 21.33 -30.32 -32.31
C GLY A 58 20.26 -31.21 -32.96
N ALA A 59 19.81 -30.92 -34.19
CA ALA A 59 18.71 -31.61 -34.87
C ALA A 59 18.86 -33.13 -34.89
N SER A 60 20.08 -33.61 -35.18
CA SER A 60 20.41 -35.04 -35.26
C SER A 60 20.24 -35.77 -33.93
N PHE A 61 20.23 -35.03 -32.81
CA PHE A 61 20.01 -35.56 -31.46
C PHE A 61 18.63 -35.19 -30.90
N GLY A 62 17.79 -34.50 -31.68
CA GLY A 62 16.47 -34.03 -31.22
C GLY A 62 16.53 -32.97 -30.12
N LEU A 63 17.67 -32.28 -29.98
CA LEU A 63 17.92 -31.31 -28.91
C LEU A 63 17.72 -29.85 -29.36
N GLU A 64 17.50 -29.62 -30.66
CA GLU A 64 17.38 -28.27 -31.20
C GLU A 64 16.10 -27.58 -30.72
N GLY A 65 16.24 -26.34 -30.24
CA GLY A 65 15.11 -25.58 -29.71
C GLY A 65 15.50 -24.55 -28.66
N ALA A 66 14.53 -23.72 -28.30
CA ALA A 66 14.60 -22.82 -27.15
C ALA A 66 13.92 -23.47 -25.95
N PHE A 67 14.62 -23.45 -24.82
CA PHE A 67 14.16 -24.01 -23.56
C PHE A 67 14.06 -22.90 -22.53
N HIS A 68 12.93 -22.86 -21.83
CA HIS A 68 12.62 -21.87 -20.82
C HIS A 68 12.32 -22.58 -19.50
N GLY A 69 12.86 -22.05 -18.41
CA GLY A 69 12.39 -22.39 -17.07
C GLY A 69 11.02 -21.78 -16.83
N GLU A 70 10.29 -22.35 -15.88
CA GLU A 70 9.02 -21.81 -15.40
C GLU A 70 9.18 -21.38 -13.94
N ASP A 71 8.51 -20.28 -13.59
CA ASP A 71 8.38 -19.88 -12.19
C ASP A 71 7.32 -20.76 -11.51
N ALA A 72 7.56 -21.12 -10.25
CA ALA A 72 6.59 -21.85 -9.45
C ALA A 72 5.29 -21.03 -9.34
N ALA A 73 4.16 -21.60 -9.74
CA ALA A 73 2.84 -21.03 -9.54
C ALA A 73 2.16 -21.72 -8.36
N GLY A 74 1.46 -20.96 -7.51
CA GLY A 74 0.79 -21.54 -6.35
C GLY A 74 -0.01 -20.53 -5.55
N THR A 75 -0.63 -21.02 -4.47
CA THR A 75 -1.36 -20.19 -3.50
C THR A 75 -0.72 -20.30 -2.13
N ILE A 76 -0.82 -19.22 -1.35
CA ILE A 76 -0.42 -19.17 0.06
C ILE A 76 -1.65 -18.78 0.86
N GLY A 77 -2.12 -19.66 1.75
CA GLY A 77 -3.34 -19.42 2.54
C GLY A 77 -4.59 -19.18 1.67
N GLY A 78 -4.70 -19.86 0.51
CA GLY A 78 -5.81 -19.73 -0.43
C GLY A 78 -5.75 -18.49 -1.35
N THR A 79 -4.77 -17.61 -1.19
CA THR A 79 -4.58 -16.44 -2.06
C THR A 79 -3.48 -16.72 -3.08
N ALA A 80 -3.65 -16.27 -4.32
CA ALA A 80 -2.63 -16.42 -5.38
C ALA A 80 -1.30 -15.76 -4.95
N ALA A 81 -0.20 -16.49 -5.09
CA ALA A 81 1.14 -16.00 -4.80
C ALA A 81 1.92 -15.76 -6.10
N SER A 82 2.82 -14.78 -6.08
CA SER A 82 3.71 -14.47 -7.19
C SER A 82 4.95 -15.36 -7.11
N GLY A 83 5.20 -16.11 -8.19
CA GLY A 83 6.36 -16.99 -8.33
C GLY A 83 7.59 -16.27 -8.87
N THR A 84 8.75 -16.56 -8.31
CA THR A 84 10.05 -16.24 -8.90
C THR A 84 11.01 -17.41 -8.64
N GLY A 85 11.29 -18.19 -9.67
CA GLY A 85 11.97 -19.48 -9.55
C GLY A 85 11.19 -20.43 -8.66
N GLN A 86 11.78 -20.82 -7.52
CA GLN A 86 11.12 -21.64 -6.51
C GLN A 86 10.44 -20.83 -5.40
N VAL A 87 10.55 -19.50 -5.41
CA VAL A 87 10.04 -18.67 -4.31
C VAL A 87 8.65 -18.18 -4.67
N LEU A 88 7.66 -18.52 -3.84
CA LEU A 88 6.32 -17.96 -3.85
C LEU A 88 6.26 -16.81 -2.85
N VAL A 89 5.80 -15.65 -3.30
CA VAL A 89 5.62 -14.45 -2.46
C VAL A 89 4.15 -14.09 -2.45
N ALA A 90 3.55 -14.02 -1.27
CA ALA A 90 2.19 -13.53 -1.15
C ALA A 90 2.20 -11.99 -1.28
N SER A 91 1.58 -11.49 -2.34
CA SER A 91 1.48 -10.05 -2.63
C SER A 91 0.29 -9.38 -1.97
N SER A 92 -0.66 -10.16 -1.43
CA SER A 92 -1.87 -9.68 -0.79
C SER A 92 -2.39 -10.69 0.26
N GLY A 93 -3.40 -10.27 1.03
CA GLY A 93 -4.04 -11.10 2.04
C GLY A 93 -3.28 -11.18 3.38
N PRO A 94 -3.70 -12.07 4.29
CA PRO A 94 -3.12 -12.16 5.64
C PRO A 94 -1.64 -12.57 5.63
N ALA A 95 -1.20 -13.25 4.56
CA ALA A 95 0.18 -13.67 4.36
C ALA A 95 1.03 -12.65 3.60
N GLN A 96 0.54 -11.43 3.31
CA GLN A 96 1.27 -10.43 2.52
C GLN A 96 2.69 -10.20 3.05
N GLY A 97 3.68 -10.32 2.17
CA GLY A 97 5.11 -10.21 2.50
C GLY A 97 5.77 -11.53 2.92
N LEU A 98 4.99 -12.61 3.12
CA LEU A 98 5.53 -13.94 3.35
C LEU A 98 6.18 -14.47 2.08
N ARG A 99 7.38 -15.03 2.23
CA ARG A 99 8.13 -15.70 1.17
C ARG A 99 8.27 -17.16 1.55
N LEU A 100 7.78 -18.05 0.70
CA LEU A 100 7.90 -19.49 0.85
C LEU A 100 8.69 -20.04 -0.32
N ARG A 101 9.57 -21.01 -0.06
CA ARG A 101 10.26 -21.73 -1.13
C ARG A 101 9.50 -23.02 -1.41
N ALA A 102 8.93 -23.13 -2.59
CA ALA A 102 8.38 -24.37 -3.09
C ALA A 102 9.55 -25.34 -3.34
N SER A 103 9.65 -26.40 -2.54
CA SER A 103 10.64 -27.47 -2.71
C SER A 103 10.17 -28.56 -3.69
N ALA A 104 8.94 -28.46 -4.20
CA ALA A 104 8.35 -29.42 -5.12
C ALA A 104 8.99 -29.32 -6.51
N THR A 105 9.34 -30.47 -7.08
CA THR A 105 9.77 -30.58 -8.48
C THR A 105 8.57 -30.71 -9.41
N ALA A 106 8.75 -30.34 -10.68
CA ALA A 106 7.69 -30.49 -11.70
C ALA A 106 7.22 -31.94 -11.84
N ALA A 107 8.11 -32.92 -11.63
CA ALA A 107 7.77 -34.33 -11.63
C ALA A 107 6.86 -34.74 -10.46
N GLU A 108 7.08 -34.19 -9.27
CA GLU A 108 6.24 -34.45 -8.09
C GLU A 108 4.88 -33.77 -8.22
N VAL A 109 4.81 -32.56 -8.80
CA VAL A 109 3.54 -31.87 -9.09
C VAL A 109 2.74 -32.64 -10.14
N ALA A 110 3.40 -33.13 -11.20
CA ALA A 110 2.75 -33.95 -12.23
C ALA A 110 2.24 -35.28 -11.65
N ALA A 111 3.03 -35.94 -10.80
CA ALA A 111 2.64 -37.16 -10.10
C ALA A 111 1.46 -36.95 -9.14
N ALA A 112 1.32 -35.74 -8.57
CA ALA A 112 0.20 -35.34 -7.71
C ALA A 112 -1.05 -34.86 -8.49
N GLY A 113 -1.06 -34.95 -9.83
CA GLY A 113 -2.21 -34.54 -10.64
C GLY A 113 -2.28 -33.04 -10.94
N GLY A 114 -1.15 -32.33 -10.88
CA GLY A 114 -1.02 -30.94 -11.29
C GLY A 114 -1.02 -29.91 -10.16
N SER A 115 -1.33 -30.30 -8.92
CA SER A 115 -1.21 -29.43 -7.75
C SER A 115 -0.71 -30.23 -6.55
N LEU A 116 0.35 -29.75 -5.92
CA LEU A 116 0.91 -30.38 -4.72
C LEU A 116 0.70 -29.46 -3.52
N ALA A 117 -0.05 -29.93 -2.53
CA ALA A 117 -0.16 -29.24 -1.24
C ALA A 117 1.14 -29.48 -0.45
N LEU A 118 1.94 -28.43 -0.25
CA LEU A 118 3.20 -28.50 0.51
C LEU A 118 3.00 -28.56 2.04
N GLY A 119 1.75 -28.70 2.51
CA GLY A 119 1.37 -28.79 3.92
C GLY A 119 0.74 -27.51 4.47
N ASP A 120 0.15 -27.63 5.66
CA ASP A 120 -0.48 -26.53 6.38
C ASP A 120 0.57 -25.82 7.26
N LEU A 121 0.85 -24.55 6.96
CA LEU A 121 1.64 -23.67 7.84
C LEU A 121 0.70 -22.75 8.62
N THR A 122 0.60 -22.99 9.93
CA THR A 122 -0.07 -22.07 10.86
C THR A 122 0.85 -20.87 11.12
N TYR A 123 0.78 -19.87 10.25
CA TYR A 123 1.43 -18.58 10.47
C TYR A 123 0.57 -17.72 11.39
N VAL A 124 0.94 -17.65 12.67
CA VAL A 124 0.41 -16.64 13.59
C VAL A 124 1.18 -15.35 13.33
N GLU A 125 0.48 -14.33 12.81
CA GLU A 125 1.05 -13.01 12.59
C GLU A 125 1.63 -12.48 13.91
N GLY A 126 2.97 -12.50 14.02
CA GLY A 126 3.67 -12.01 15.20
C GLY A 126 3.34 -10.54 15.44
N ALA A 127 3.32 -10.12 16.70
CA ALA A 127 2.93 -8.77 17.13
C ALA A 127 3.64 -7.64 16.36
N VAL A 128 4.83 -7.90 15.80
CA VAL A 128 5.63 -6.97 14.99
C VAL A 128 5.06 -6.78 13.56
N GLY A 129 4.50 -7.83 12.94
CA GLY A 129 3.84 -7.74 11.63
C GLY A 129 2.58 -6.87 11.69
N ARG A 130 1.77 -7.09 12.73
CA ARG A 130 0.63 -6.24 13.10
C ARG A 130 1.04 -4.79 13.34
N LEU A 131 2.15 -4.55 14.03
CA LEU A 131 2.67 -3.21 14.27
C LEU A 131 3.07 -2.53 12.95
N SER A 132 3.82 -3.21 12.09
CA SER A 132 4.26 -2.64 10.79
C SER A 132 3.10 -2.36 9.83
N ARG A 133 2.07 -3.22 9.80
CA ARG A 133 0.83 -2.95 9.05
C ARG A 133 0.02 -1.80 9.66
N LEU A 134 -0.05 -1.70 10.99
CA LEU A 134 -0.65 -0.56 11.68
C LEU A 134 0.14 0.75 11.44
N LEU A 135 1.46 0.71 11.38
CA LEU A 135 2.28 1.87 11.01
C LEU A 135 2.07 2.25 9.54
N ALA A 136 2.10 1.29 8.60
CA ALA A 136 1.88 1.55 7.19
C ALA A 136 0.45 2.05 6.89
N THR A 137 -0.55 1.56 7.62
CA THR A 137 -1.93 2.08 7.56
C THR A 137 -2.12 3.38 8.34
N ALA A 138 -1.30 3.66 9.36
CA ALA A 138 -1.28 4.95 10.05
C ALA A 138 -0.56 6.05 9.25
N GLU A 139 0.40 5.69 8.41
CA GLU A 139 1.18 6.60 7.52
C GLU A 139 0.57 6.75 6.13
N GLY A 140 -0.19 5.77 5.62
CA GLY A 140 -0.91 5.87 4.35
C GLY A 140 -2.02 6.94 4.37
N ALA A 141 -2.31 7.55 3.22
CA ALA A 141 -3.34 8.59 3.05
C ALA A 141 -4.72 8.10 3.57
N GLY A 142 -5.06 8.46 4.81
CA GLY A 142 -6.24 7.97 5.55
C GLY A 142 -5.95 7.40 6.95
N GLY A 143 -4.69 7.32 7.38
CA GLY A 143 -4.29 6.75 8.66
C GLY A 143 -4.66 7.57 9.92
N LEU A 144 -4.40 7.00 11.10
CA LEU A 144 -4.76 7.60 12.40
C LEU A 144 -4.20 9.03 12.59
N VAL A 145 -3.04 9.34 11.98
CA VAL A 145 -2.45 10.70 12.02
C VAL A 145 -3.19 11.67 11.10
N ALA A 146 -3.60 11.23 9.90
CA ALA A 146 -4.43 12.02 9.00
C ALA A 146 -5.81 12.29 9.61
N SER A 147 -6.46 11.27 10.18
CA SER A 147 -7.75 11.42 10.88
C SER A 147 -7.66 12.28 12.15
N ALA A 148 -6.55 12.22 12.89
CA ALA A 148 -6.31 13.16 13.99
C ALA A 148 -6.18 14.60 13.47
N THR A 149 -5.41 14.80 12.39
CA THR A 149 -5.24 16.12 11.75
C THR A 149 -6.57 16.67 11.22
N ASP A 150 -7.41 15.83 10.62
CA ASP A 150 -8.73 16.23 10.13
C ASP A 150 -9.71 16.51 11.28
N ARG A 151 -9.58 15.81 12.40
CA ARG A 151 -10.34 16.10 13.63
C ARG A 151 -9.94 17.45 14.22
N TRP A 152 -8.64 17.74 14.30
CA TRP A 152 -8.13 19.04 14.75
C TRP A 152 -8.57 20.16 13.81
N ARG A 153 -8.49 19.98 12.49
CA ARG A 153 -9.01 20.93 11.50
C ARG A 153 -10.52 21.15 11.63
N SER A 154 -11.28 20.11 11.94
CA SER A 154 -12.73 20.22 12.18
C SER A 154 -13.05 20.95 13.48
N GLN A 155 -12.27 20.73 14.54
CA GLN A 155 -12.40 21.47 15.80
C GLN A 155 -12.06 22.95 15.63
N ILE A 156 -11.00 23.28 14.88
CA ILE A 156 -10.63 24.65 14.55
C ILE A 156 -11.78 25.33 13.80
N ARG A 157 -12.36 24.70 12.77
CA ARG A 157 -13.51 25.25 12.05
C ARG A 157 -14.73 25.48 12.94
N LEU A 158 -14.99 24.58 13.88
CA LEU A 158 -16.11 24.72 14.83
C LEU A 158 -15.87 25.87 15.81
N ILE A 159 -14.62 26.08 16.24
CA ILE A 159 -14.25 27.21 17.10
C ILE A 159 -14.40 28.52 16.31
N ASP A 160 -13.91 28.59 15.07
CA ASP A 160 -14.06 29.78 14.22
C ASP A 160 -15.53 30.15 13.99
N GLU A 161 -16.42 29.18 13.79
CA GLU A 161 -17.86 29.43 13.65
C GLU A 161 -18.47 29.97 14.96
N GLN A 162 -18.05 29.43 16.12
CA GLN A 162 -18.50 29.93 17.43
C GLN A 162 -18.02 31.36 17.69
N VAL A 163 -16.77 31.67 17.32
CA VAL A 163 -16.23 33.02 17.43
C VAL A 163 -17.03 33.98 16.56
N ARG A 164 -17.28 33.64 15.29
CA ARG A 164 -18.12 34.47 14.40
C ARG A 164 -19.53 34.70 14.95
N HIS A 165 -20.16 33.68 15.52
CA HIS A 165 -21.46 33.85 16.16
C HIS A 165 -21.40 34.74 17.41
N LEU A 166 -20.32 34.67 18.19
CA LEU A 166 -20.13 35.51 19.36
C LEU A 166 -19.91 36.97 18.96
N GLU A 167 -19.09 37.23 17.95
CA GLU A 167 -18.86 38.56 17.37
C GLU A 167 -20.18 39.19 16.90
N GLN A 168 -21.00 38.45 16.13
CA GLN A 168 -22.32 38.92 15.72
C GLN A 168 -23.23 39.27 16.91
N ARG A 169 -23.19 38.48 18.00
CA ARG A 169 -23.97 38.78 19.21
C ARG A 169 -23.46 40.02 19.92
N LEU A 170 -22.15 40.22 19.96
CA LEU A 170 -21.53 41.41 20.56
C LEU A 170 -21.90 42.66 19.78
N ASP A 171 -21.86 42.62 18.45
CA ASP A 171 -22.28 43.74 17.59
C ASP A 171 -23.75 44.12 17.82
N LEU A 172 -24.64 43.12 17.90
CA LEU A 172 -26.05 43.36 18.21
C LEU A 172 -26.25 43.94 19.62
N ARG A 173 -25.46 43.48 20.59
CA ARG A 173 -25.51 43.99 21.97
C ARG A 173 -25.05 45.43 22.02
N GLU A 174 -23.95 45.77 21.35
CA GLU A 174 -23.43 47.13 21.23
C GLU A 174 -24.45 48.04 20.56
N ALA A 175 -25.01 47.64 19.42
CA ALA A 175 -26.03 48.40 18.71
C ALA A 175 -27.29 48.63 19.56
N THR A 176 -27.64 47.69 20.44
CA THR A 176 -28.75 47.83 21.38
C THR A 176 -28.42 48.81 22.50
N LEU A 177 -27.23 48.70 23.09
CA LEU A 177 -26.77 49.61 24.14
C LEU A 177 -26.63 51.05 23.63
N ARG A 178 -26.08 51.25 22.43
CA ARG A 178 -26.02 52.58 21.78
C ARG A 178 -27.41 53.19 21.60
N ARG A 179 -28.39 52.40 21.15
CA ARG A 179 -29.80 52.84 21.02
C ARG A 179 -30.41 53.20 22.37
N GLN A 180 -30.19 52.38 23.40
CA GLN A 180 -30.68 52.66 24.75
C GLN A 180 -30.06 53.93 25.32
N PHE A 181 -28.76 54.14 25.12
CA PHE A 181 -28.06 55.34 25.59
C PHE A 181 -28.61 56.60 24.92
N SER A 182 -28.78 56.60 23.60
CA SER A 182 -29.38 57.73 22.87
C SER A 182 -30.84 58.01 23.29
N ALA A 183 -31.63 56.97 23.55
CA ALA A 183 -32.98 57.13 24.08
C ALA A 183 -32.98 57.72 25.51
N MET A 184 -32.04 57.30 26.36
CA MET A 184 -31.87 57.88 27.70
C MET A 184 -31.41 59.34 27.65
N GLU A 185 -30.50 59.71 26.75
CA GLU A 185 -30.10 61.11 26.54
C GLU A 185 -31.28 61.98 26.11
N THR A 186 -32.11 61.47 25.19
CA THR A 186 -33.31 62.17 24.72
C THR A 186 -34.32 62.35 25.86
N ALA A 187 -34.56 61.30 26.65
CA ALA A 187 -35.45 61.35 27.80
C ALA A 187 -34.94 62.31 28.87
N LEU A 188 -33.63 62.33 29.15
CA LEU A 188 -33.01 63.26 30.09
C LEU A 188 -33.11 64.71 29.59
N SER A 189 -32.91 64.96 28.29
CA SER A 189 -33.10 66.27 27.69
C SER A 189 -34.57 66.73 27.80
N ALA A 190 -35.54 65.82 27.65
CA ALA A 190 -36.95 66.13 27.82
C ALA A 190 -37.30 66.43 29.29
N LEU A 191 -36.77 65.63 30.23
CA LEU A 191 -36.98 65.84 31.67
C LEU A 191 -36.35 67.13 32.18
N THR A 192 -35.15 67.48 31.72
CA THR A 192 -34.50 68.76 32.05
C THR A 192 -35.26 69.95 31.48
N ALA A 193 -35.77 69.85 30.24
CA ALA A 193 -36.68 70.86 29.68
C ALA A 193 -37.97 71.01 30.50
N GLN A 194 -38.58 69.89 30.94
CA GLN A 194 -39.76 69.90 31.81
C GLN A 194 -39.46 70.52 33.19
N ALA A 195 -38.34 70.17 33.81
CA ALA A 195 -37.93 70.73 35.10
C ALA A 195 -37.70 72.25 35.01
N ASN A 196 -37.05 72.71 33.94
CA ASN A 196 -36.86 74.15 33.67
C ASN A 196 -38.20 74.86 33.45
N TRP A 197 -39.13 74.26 32.72
CA TRP A 197 -40.47 74.80 32.51
C TRP A 197 -41.27 74.90 33.82
N LEU A 198 -41.25 73.84 34.65
CA LEU A 198 -41.88 73.84 35.98
C LEU A 198 -41.27 74.89 36.91
N SER A 199 -39.94 75.03 36.90
CA SER A 199 -39.24 76.06 37.68
C SER A 199 -39.63 77.48 37.23
N ALA A 200 -39.74 77.72 35.91
CA ALA A 200 -40.19 78.99 35.36
C ALA A 200 -41.66 79.29 35.72
N GLN A 201 -42.54 78.29 35.71
CA GLN A 201 -43.92 78.46 36.19
C GLN A 201 -43.98 78.79 37.68
N LEU A 202 -43.21 78.08 38.52
CA LEU A 202 -43.20 78.32 39.96
C LEU A 202 -42.65 79.71 40.29
N ALA A 203 -41.60 80.17 39.60
CA ALA A 203 -41.08 81.53 39.73
C ALA A 203 -42.10 82.60 39.27
N GLY A 204 -42.87 82.30 38.21
CA GLY A 204 -43.98 83.16 37.77
C GLY A 204 -45.13 83.22 38.79
N MET A 205 -45.36 82.15 39.55
CA MET A 205 -46.36 82.13 40.63
C MET A 205 -45.86 82.82 41.92
N SER A 206 -44.57 82.77 42.24
CA SER A 206 -44.01 83.46 43.43
C SER A 206 -43.69 84.94 43.20
N GLY A 207 -43.53 85.37 41.94
CA GLY A 207 -43.43 86.79 41.55
C GLY A 207 -44.77 87.46 41.24
N GLY A 208 -45.88 86.71 41.32
CA GLY A 208 -47.22 87.16 41.00
C GLY A 208 -48.17 87.07 42.20
N SER A 209 -47.91 87.84 43.25
CA SER A 209 -48.91 88.16 44.27
C SER A 209 -49.00 89.68 44.43
N PRO A 210 -50.06 90.34 43.92
CA PRO A 210 -50.56 91.57 44.50
C PRO A 210 -51.26 91.33 45.84
#